data_AF-A0A521G6Z0-F1
#
_entry.id   AF-A0A521G6Z0-F1
#
_cell.length_a   1.000
_cell.length_b   1.000
_cell.length_c   1.000
_cell.angle_alpha   90.00
_cell.angle_beta   90.00
_cell.angle_gamma   90.00
#
_symmetry.space_group_name_H-M   'P 1'
#
loop_
_entity.id
_entity.type
_entity.pdbx_description
1 polymer ?
#
loop_
_entity_poly.entity_id
_entity_poly.type
_entity_poly.pdbx_seq_one_letter_code
_entity_poly.pdbx_strand_id
1 'polypeptide(L)' 'MLAVHPQYIKDTNGNPSFVILPAQEFNLLMEELEDLEDVRLYDEAKKEDTGERMLFSDYLTSRKAKNG' A
#
# COMPACT_ATOMS: atom_id res chain seq x y z
N MET A 1 3.89 11.85 -14.18
CA MET A 1 5.11 11.94 -13.35
C MET A 1 4.84 13.04 -12.34
N LEU A 2 4.80 12.68 -11.05
CA LEU A 2 4.52 13.65 -9.99
C LEU A 2 5.66 14.67 -9.97
N ALA A 3 5.34 15.95 -10.20
CA ALA A 3 6.31 17.02 -10.10
C ALA A 3 6.37 17.48 -8.64
N VAL A 4 7.48 17.19 -7.97
CA VAL A 4 7.73 17.61 -6.59
C VAL A 4 8.90 18.59 -6.53
N HIS A 5 8.85 19.50 -5.56
CA HIS A 5 9.82 20.58 -5.36
C HIS A 5 10.50 20.45 -3.98
N PRO A 6 11.34 19.42 -3.78
CA PRO A 6 12.00 19.19 -2.51
C PRO A 6 13.07 20.23 -2.22
N GLN A 7 13.14 20.66 -0.96
CA GLN A 7 14.30 21.37 -0.41
C GLN A 7 15.06 20.44 0.53
N TYR A 8 16.37 20.37 0.37
CA TYR A 8 17.21 19.48 1.17
C TYR A 8 17.92 20.26 2.27
N ILE A 9 17.79 19.79 3.51
CA ILE A 9 18.60 20.26 4.64
C ILE A 9 19.77 19.29 4.80
N LYS A 10 20.98 19.85 4.87
CA LYS A 10 22.22 19.09 5.04
C LYS A 10 22.57 18.92 6.50
N ASP A 11 23.13 17.77 6.85
CA ASP A 11 23.76 17.52 8.15
C ASP A 11 25.11 18.24 8.29
N THR A 12 25.75 18.08 9.45
CA THR A 12 27.08 18.66 9.74
C THR A 12 28.19 18.14 8.82
N ASN A 13 27.99 17.02 8.15
CA ASN A 13 28.93 16.42 7.20
C ASN A 13 28.63 16.88 5.75
N GLY A 14 27.61 17.71 5.54
CA GLY A 14 27.19 18.21 4.23
C GLY A 14 26.29 17.25 3.45
N ASN A 15 25.85 16.14 4.05
CA ASN A 15 24.97 15.18 3.40
C ASN A 15 23.50 15.62 3.56
N PRO A 16 22.65 15.49 2.53
CA PRO A 16 21.22 15.78 2.66
C PRO A 16 20.57 14.78 3.64
N SER A 17 20.22 15.25 4.83
CA SER A 17 19.67 14.43 5.92
C SER A 17 18.16 14.56 6.05
N PHE A 18 17.60 15.71 5.64
CA PHE A 18 16.16 15.94 5.65
C PHE A 18 15.68 16.56 4.35
N VAL A 19 14.40 16.31 4.04
CA VAL A 19 13.70 16.87 2.88
C VAL A 19 12.47 17.62 3.39
N ILE A 20 12.29 18.85 2.91
CA ILE A 20 11.07 19.62 3.08
C ILE A 20 10.33 19.63 1.76
N LEU A 21 9.03 19.33 1.82
CA LEU A 21 8.11 19.41 0.70
C LEU A 21 6.90 20.28 1.09
N PRO A 22 6.29 21.00 0.13
CA PRO A 22 4.95 21.52 0.31
C PRO A 22 4.01 20.40 0.75
N ALA A 23 3.16 20.67 1.75
CA ALA A 23 2.27 19.66 2.32
C ALA A 23 1.37 18.99 1.26
N GLN A 24 0.93 19.74 0.24
CA GLN A 24 0.14 19.20 -0.87
C GLN A 24 0.91 18.16 -1.68
N GLU A 25 2.19 18.41 -1.96
CA GLU A 25 3.04 17.48 -2.70
C GLU A 25 3.35 16.23 -1.88
N PHE A 26 3.56 16.39 -0.57
CA PHE A 26 3.72 15.25 0.33
C PHE A 26 2.46 14.39 0.37
N ASN A 27 1.28 15.00 0.50
CA ASN A 27 0.01 14.26 0.56
C ASN A 27 -0.25 13.50 -0.75
N LEU A 28 -0.01 14.13 -1.91
CA LEU A 28 -0.12 13.46 -3.20
C LEU A 28 0.85 12.28 -3.33
N LEU A 29 2.07 12.42 -2.82
CA LEU A 29 3.04 11.33 -2.81
C LEU A 29 2.60 10.17 -1.89
N MET A 30 1.98 10.47 -0.76
CA MET A 30 1.42 9.45 0.12
C MET A 30 0.25 8.69 -0.53
N GLU A 31 -0.66 9.41 -1.20
CA GLU A 31 -1.79 8.82 -1.92
C GLU A 31 -1.32 7.85 -3.02
N GLU A 32 -0.34 8.25 -3.83
CA GLU A 32 0.23 7.39 -4.88
C GLU A 32 0.95 6.15 -4.30
N LEU A 33 1.54 6.27 -3.10
CA LEU A 33 2.15 5.12 -2.43
C LEU A 33 1.11 4.13 -1.90
N GLU A 34 -0.04 4.60 -1.42
CA GLU A 34 -1.16 3.75 -0.99
C GLU A 34 -1.72 2.95 -2.18
N ASP A 35 -1.91 3.61 -3.33
CA ASP A 35 -2.34 2.94 -4.57
C ASP A 35 -1.36 1.84 -5.01
N LEU A 36 -0.05 2.10 -4.90
CA LEU A 36 0.98 1.10 -5.21
C LEU A 36 0.99 -0.05 -4.20
N GLU A 37 0.67 0.21 -2.94
CA GLU A 37 0.56 -0.83 -1.92
C GLU A 37 -0.64 -1.75 -2.21
N ASP A 38 -1.77 -1.21 -2.64
CA ASP A 38 -2.92 -2.02 -3.06
C ASP A 38 -2.57 -2.97 -4.21
N VAL A 39 -1.82 -2.49 -5.21
CA VAL A 39 -1.31 -3.34 -6.30
C VAL A 39 -0.38 -4.43 -5.76
N ARG A 40 0.54 -4.07 -4.87
CA ARG A 40 1.47 -5.02 -4.26
C ARG A 40 0.74 -6.11 -3.49
N LEU A 41 -0.27 -5.74 -2.69
CA LEU A 41 -1.10 -6.66 -1.92
C LEU A 41 -1.94 -7.57 -2.81
N TYR A 42 -2.49 -7.03 -3.91
CA TYR A 42 -3.20 -7.83 -4.90
C TYR A 42 -2.28 -8.90 -5.52
N ASP A 43 -1.07 -8.51 -5.94
CA ASP A 43 -0.10 -9.45 -6.52
C ASP A 43 0.35 -10.51 -5.51
N GLU A 44 0.52 -10.13 -4.25
CA GLU A 44 0.83 -11.06 -3.16
C GLU A 44 -0.30 -12.07 -2.95
N ALA A 45 -1.54 -11.59 -2.80
CA ALA A 45 -2.71 -12.45 -2.66
C ALA A 45 -2.91 -13.37 -3.88
N LYS A 46 -2.59 -12.89 -5.09
CA LYS A 46 -2.66 -13.69 -6.32
C LYS A 46 -1.58 -14.75 -6.44
N LYS A 47 -0.42 -14.57 -5.83
CA LYS A 47 0.61 -15.63 -5.78
C LYS A 47 0.18 -16.80 -4.89
N GLU A 48 -0.55 -16.51 -3.81
CA GLU A 48 -1.08 -17.52 -2.89
C GLU A 48 -2.42 -18.14 -3.35
N ASP A 49 -3.06 -17.55 -4.38
CA ASP A 49 -4.31 -18.04 -4.94
C ASP A 49 -4.09 -19.38 -5.67
N THR A 50 -4.53 -20.48 -5.06
CA THR A 50 -4.49 -21.84 -5.65
C THR A 50 -5.46 -22.02 -6.82
N GLY A 51 -6.31 -21.03 -7.11
CA GLY A 51 -7.37 -21.13 -8.10
C GLY A 51 -8.61 -21.87 -7.60
N GLU A 52 -8.59 -22.42 -6.38
CA GLU A 52 -9.76 -23.06 -5.77
C GLU A 52 -10.86 -22.04 -5.50
N ARG A 53 -12.10 -22.43 -5.81
CA ARG A 53 -13.28 -21.58 -5.64
C ARG A 53 -14.34 -22.35 -4.87
N MET A 54 -15.06 -21.68 -4.00
CA MET A 54 -16.22 -22.24 -3.31
C MET A 54 -17.44 -21.34 -3.53
N LEU A 55 -18.63 -21.93 -3.55
CA LEU A 55 -19.86 -21.14 -3.58
C LEU A 55 -20.01 -20.40 -2.26
N PHE A 56 -20.48 -19.15 -2.34
CA PHE A 56 -20.68 -18.33 -1.15
C PHE A 56 -21.70 -18.96 -0.18
N SER A 57 -22.73 -19.66 -0.70
CA SER A 57 -23.68 -20.44 0.10
C SER A 57 -23.00 -21.51 0.96
N ASP A 58 -22.02 -22.18 0.39
CA ASP A 58 -21.33 -23.31 1.01
C ASP A 58 -20.35 -22.80 2.07
N TYR A 59 -19.73 -21.65 1.81
CA TYR A 59 -18.93 -20.91 2.79
C TYR A 59 -19.76 -20.51 4.01
N LEU A 60 -20.93 -19.90 3.81
CA LEU A 60 -21.81 -19.49 4.91
C LEU A 60 -22.25 -20.67 5.78
N THR A 61 -22.59 -21.79 5.15
CA THR A 61 -22.96 -23.03 5.85
C THR A 61 -21.79 -23.56 6.69
N SER A 62 -20.60 -23.63 6.08
CA SER A 62 -19.37 -24.10 6.75
C SER A 62 -18.96 -23.21 7.93
N ARG A 63 -19.08 -21.88 7.79
CA ARG A 63 -18.75 -20.92 8.84
C ARG A 63 -19.70 -21.03 10.03
N LYS A 64 -21.02 -21.16 9.77
CA LYS A 64 -22.02 -21.30 10.83
C LYS A 64 -21.83 -22.59 11.64
N ALA A 65 -21.43 -23.68 10.99
CA ALA A 65 -21.14 -24.95 11.66
C ALA A 65 -19.86 -24.92 12.54
N LYS A 66 -18.88 -24.06 12.22
CA LYS A 66 -17.64 -23.93 13.00
C LYS A 66 -17.75 -23.02 14.24
N ASN A 67 -18.71 -22.09 14.25
CA ASN A 67 -18.86 -21.07 15.29
C ASN A 67 -20.15 -21.24 16.12
N GLY A 68 -20.89 -22.34 15.91
CA GLY A 68 -22.16 -22.66 16.56
C GLY A 68 -22.02 -23.75 17.60
#